data_AF-A0A0L0V738-F1
#
_entry.id   AF-A0A0L0V738-F1
#
_cell.length_a   1.000
_cell.length_b   1.000
_cell.length_c   1.000
_cell.angle_alpha   90.00
_cell.angle_beta   90.00
_cell.angle_gamma   90.00
#
_symmetry.space_group_name_H-M   'P 1'
#
loop_
_entity.id
_entity.type
_entity.pdbx_description
1 polymer ?
#
loop_
_entity_poly.entity_id
_entity_poly.type
_entity_poly.pdbx_seq_one_letter_code
_entity_poly.pdbx_strand_id
1 'polypeptide(L)'
;MDEQARTNPVQNFSDSAEFKHYRRIINAFDEYRRYSLAINNRRRKDYYRLSLKDQSLLEDYPLKLNEVDDRIRRNADILDEIVFKGEQSGLGPKISSEDIQNANKVGNL
;
A
#
# COMPACT_ATOMS: atom_id res chain seq x y z
N MET A 1 8.39 42.43 6.26
CA MET A 1 7.51 41.48 6.95
C MET A 1 7.66 40.17 6.18
N ASP A 2 8.82 39.53 6.34
CA ASP A 2 9.19 38.34 5.56
C ASP A 2 9.08 37.13 6.48
N GLU A 3 7.84 36.72 6.68
CA GLU A 3 7.46 35.51 7.40
C GLU A 3 7.50 34.34 6.43
N GLN A 4 8.68 34.08 5.85
CA GLN A 4 8.92 32.89 5.04
C GLN A 4 10.10 32.10 5.60
N ALA A 5 9.80 30.84 5.92
CA ALA A 5 10.73 29.72 6.08
C ALA A 5 11.53 29.62 7.39
N ARG A 6 10.83 29.41 8.51
CA ARG A 6 11.33 28.48 9.56
C ARG A 6 10.70 27.09 9.39
N THR A 7 10.64 26.56 8.16
CA THR A 7 10.18 25.19 7.96
C THR A 7 11.31 24.23 8.27
N ASN A 8 11.08 23.37 9.26
CA ASN A 8 12.03 22.40 9.77
C ASN A 8 12.50 21.47 8.62
N PRO A 9 13.80 21.21 8.41
CA PRO A 9 14.30 20.40 7.28
C PRO A 9 13.69 18.99 7.21
N VAL A 10 13.30 18.41 8.34
CA VAL A 10 12.53 17.15 8.41
C VAL A 10 11.15 17.27 7.75
N GLN A 11 10.50 18.42 7.90
CA GLN A 11 9.21 18.71 7.26
C GLN A 11 9.37 18.83 5.74
N ASN A 12 10.40 19.54 5.27
CA ASN A 12 10.68 19.68 3.83
C ASN A 12 11.00 18.31 3.18
N PHE A 13 11.67 17.41 3.89
CA PHE A 13 11.94 16.06 3.42
C PHE A 13 10.67 15.20 3.33
N SER A 14 9.84 15.21 4.39
CA SER A 14 8.54 14.53 4.37
C SER A 14 7.62 15.07 3.28
N ASP A 15 7.78 16.34 2.93
CA ASP A 15 7.01 16.99 1.87
C ASP A 15 7.56 16.74 0.46
N SER A 16 8.74 16.12 0.33
CA SER A 16 9.33 15.78 -0.96
C SER A 16 8.40 14.89 -1.79
N ALA A 17 8.40 15.12 -3.11
CA ALA A 17 7.60 14.33 -4.04
C ALA A 17 7.96 12.84 -4.01
N GLU A 18 9.24 12.54 -3.80
CA GLU A 18 9.75 11.18 -3.66
C GLU A 18 9.20 10.50 -2.40
N PHE A 19 9.27 11.14 -1.22
CA PHE A 19 8.73 10.56 0.01
C PHE A 19 7.21 10.35 -0.08
N LYS A 20 6.48 11.33 -0.62
CA LYS A 20 5.04 11.19 -0.89
C LYS A 20 4.73 10.06 -1.87
N HIS A 21 5.57 9.85 -2.88
CA HIS A 21 5.40 8.74 -3.82
C HIS A 21 5.69 7.39 -3.16
N TYR A 22 6.80 7.28 -2.43
CA TYR A 22 7.17 6.09 -1.66
C TYR A 22 6.03 5.66 -0.73
N ARG A 23 5.50 6.58 0.09
CA ARG A 23 4.36 6.31 0.97
C ARG A 23 3.13 5.82 0.23
N ARG A 24 2.83 6.36 -0.96
CA ARG A 24 1.71 5.88 -1.79
C ARG A 24 1.91 4.45 -2.24
N ILE A 25 3.13 4.06 -2.62
CA ILE A 25 3.44 2.69 -3.05
C ILE A 25 3.31 1.71 -1.89
N ILE A 26 3.86 2.04 -0.71
CA ILE A 26 3.73 1.20 0.49
C ILE A 26 2.25 1.01 0.85
N ASN A 27 1.49 2.10 0.94
CA ASN A 27 0.06 2.01 1.22
C ASN A 27 -0.69 1.17 0.16
N ALA A 28 -0.28 1.20 -1.11
CA ALA A 28 -0.91 0.39 -2.15
C ALA A 28 -0.64 -1.11 -1.97
N PHE A 29 0.55 -1.49 -1.48
CA PHE A 29 0.84 -2.88 -1.12
C PHE A 29 0.01 -3.33 0.09
N ASP A 30 -0.09 -2.52 1.14
CA ASP A 30 -0.91 -2.83 2.32
C ASP A 30 -2.41 -3.03 1.97
N GLU A 31 -2.91 -2.22 1.04
CA GLU A 31 -4.30 -2.25 0.60
C GLU A 31 -4.64 -3.42 -0.33
N TYR A 32 -3.63 -4.06 -0.92
CA TYR A 32 -3.81 -5.12 -1.92
C TYR A 32 -4.77 -6.22 -1.44
N ARG A 33 -4.53 -6.75 -0.23
CA ARG A 33 -5.31 -7.88 0.32
C ARG A 33 -6.79 -7.54 0.36
N ARG A 34 -7.12 -6.40 0.98
CA ARG A 34 -8.50 -5.94 1.18
C ARG A 34 -9.17 -5.65 -0.16
N TYR A 35 -8.49 -4.89 -1.02
CA TYR A 35 -9.01 -4.51 -2.33
C TYR A 35 -9.30 -5.75 -3.19
N SER A 36 -8.32 -6.64 -3.35
CA SER A 36 -8.45 -7.82 -4.22
C SER A 36 -9.52 -8.81 -3.74
N LEU A 37 -9.62 -9.05 -2.43
CA LEU A 37 -10.68 -9.90 -1.87
C LEU A 37 -12.08 -9.27 -2.06
N ALA A 38 -12.20 -7.95 -1.92
CA ALA A 38 -13.47 -7.26 -2.16
C ALA A 38 -13.94 -7.41 -3.62
N ILE A 39 -13.02 -7.30 -4.57
CA ILE A 39 -13.34 -7.52 -5.99
C ILE A 39 -13.75 -8.98 -6.25
N ASN A 40 -13.05 -9.96 -5.65
CA ASN A 40 -13.42 -11.36 -5.85
C ASN A 40 -14.78 -11.71 -5.20
N ASN A 41 -15.07 -11.13 -4.03
CA ASN A 41 -16.39 -11.20 -3.41
C ASN A 41 -17.49 -10.55 -4.26
N ARG A 42 -17.18 -9.47 -4.98
CA ARG A 42 -18.13 -8.89 -5.94
C ARG A 42 -18.44 -9.87 -7.06
N ARG A 43 -17.43 -10.52 -7.66
CA ARG A 43 -17.64 -11.57 -8.69
C ARG A 43 -18.49 -12.73 -8.18
N ARG A 44 -18.28 -13.14 -6.92
CA ARG A 44 -19.10 -14.14 -6.24
C ARG A 44 -20.56 -13.72 -6.16
N LYS A 45 -20.84 -12.48 -5.73
CA LYS A 45 -22.19 -11.93 -5.68
C LYS A 45 -22.82 -11.84 -7.08
N ASP A 46 -22.05 -11.43 -8.07
CA ASP A 46 -22.51 -11.32 -9.45
C ASP A 46 -22.86 -12.69 -10.05
N TYR A 47 -22.09 -13.73 -9.75
CA TYR A 47 -22.40 -15.11 -10.12
C TYR A 47 -23.75 -15.58 -9.55
N TYR A 48 -23.98 -15.38 -8.25
CA TYR A 48 -25.24 -15.81 -7.62
C TYR A 48 -26.46 -14.96 -7.99
N ARG A 49 -26.27 -13.84 -8.72
CA ARG A 49 -27.37 -13.07 -9.32
C ARG A 49 -27.85 -13.64 -10.65
N LEU A 50 -27.08 -14.55 -11.26
CA LEU A 50 -27.46 -15.17 -12.52
C LEU A 50 -28.63 -16.15 -12.33
N SER A 51 -29.35 -16.46 -13.41
CA SER A 51 -30.37 -17.51 -13.38
C SER A 51 -29.74 -18.88 -13.11
N LEU A 52 -30.49 -19.84 -12.56
CA LEU A 52 -29.97 -21.19 -12.31
C LEU A 52 -29.47 -21.87 -13.60
N LYS A 53 -30.12 -21.59 -14.74
CA LYS A 53 -29.73 -22.09 -16.06
C LYS A 53 -28.36 -21.55 -16.49
N ASP A 54 -28.06 -20.30 -16.18
CA ASP A 54 -26.76 -19.71 -16.53
C ASP A 54 -25.68 -20.12 -15.52
N GLN A 55 -26.04 -20.29 -14.24
CA GLN A 55 -25.16 -20.85 -13.23
C GLN A 55 -24.71 -22.28 -13.59
N SER A 56 -25.61 -23.12 -14.14
CA SER A 56 -25.24 -24.48 -14.58
C SER A 56 -24.30 -24.53 -15.78
N LEU A 57 -24.07 -23.41 -16.48
CA LEU A 57 -23.03 -23.33 -17.51
C LEU A 57 -21.63 -23.09 -16.91
N LEU A 58 -21.58 -22.78 -15.60
CA LEU A 58 -20.41 -22.29 -14.88
C LEU A 58 -20.21 -23.04 -13.56
N GLU A 59 -20.48 -24.35 -13.54
CA GLU A 59 -20.51 -25.17 -12.31
C GLU A 59 -19.20 -25.09 -11.49
N ASP A 60 -18.05 -24.99 -12.16
CA ASP A 60 -16.73 -24.89 -11.51
C ASP A 60 -16.39 -23.47 -11.03
N TYR A 61 -17.17 -22.46 -11.40
CA TYR A 61 -16.84 -21.07 -11.12
C TYR A 61 -16.71 -20.74 -9.63
N PRO A 62 -17.60 -21.23 -8.73
CA PRO A 62 -17.45 -21.03 -7.28
C PRO A 62 -16.14 -21.60 -6.72
N LEU A 63 -15.71 -22.77 -7.21
CA LEU A 63 -14.44 -23.38 -6.79
C LEU A 63 -13.26 -22.49 -7.23
N LYS A 64 -13.27 -22.02 -8.48
CA LYS A 64 -12.26 -21.08 -8.99
C LYS A 64 -12.21 -19.79 -8.17
N LEU A 65 -13.34 -19.25 -7.73
CA LEU A 65 -13.37 -18.07 -6.87
C LEU A 65 -12.68 -18.33 -5.52
N ASN A 66 -12.85 -19.51 -4.93
CA ASN A 66 -12.18 -19.88 -3.69
C ASN A 66 -10.66 -20.03 -3.88
N GLU A 67 -10.23 -20.69 -4.97
CA GLU A 67 -8.81 -20.77 -5.31
C GLU A 67 -8.18 -19.39 -5.51
N VAL A 68 -8.92 -18.45 -6.12
CA VAL A 68 -8.47 -17.08 -6.30
C VAL A 68 -8.32 -16.37 -4.94
N ASP A 69 -9.23 -16.57 -4.00
CA ASP A 69 -9.07 -16.01 -2.64
C ASP A 69 -7.79 -16.51 -1.97
N ASP A 70 -7.46 -17.80 -2.11
CA ASP A 70 -6.23 -18.38 -1.55
C ASP A 70 -4.96 -17.84 -2.22
N ARG A 71 -5.00 -17.62 -3.54
CA ARG A 71 -3.91 -16.99 -4.28
C ARG A 71 -3.74 -15.52 -3.89
N ILE A 72 -4.83 -14.78 -3.68
CA ILE A 72 -4.78 -13.40 -3.21
C ILE A 72 -4.11 -13.33 -1.83
N ARG A 73 -4.45 -14.23 -0.90
CA ARG A 73 -3.83 -14.28 0.43
C ARG A 73 -2.33 -14.51 0.32
N ARG A 74 -1.89 -15.51 -0.45
CA ARG A 74 -0.46 -15.79 -0.67
C ARG A 74 0.29 -14.62 -1.30
N ASN A 75 -0.31 -13.98 -2.31
CA ASN A 75 0.29 -12.80 -2.92
C ASN A 75 0.41 -11.64 -1.92
N ALA A 76 -0.60 -11.43 -1.08
CA ALA A 76 -0.54 -10.42 -0.04
C ALA A 76 0.59 -10.70 0.97
N ASP A 77 0.75 -11.96 1.39
CA ASP A 77 1.86 -12.34 2.29
C ASP A 77 3.24 -12.03 1.68
N ILE A 78 3.39 -12.22 0.36
CA ILE A 78 4.62 -11.85 -0.37
C ILE A 78 4.82 -10.32 -0.42
N LEU A 79 3.76 -9.55 -0.64
CA LEU A 79 3.83 -8.10 -0.64
C LEU A 79 4.21 -7.54 0.74
N ASP A 80 3.66 -8.12 1.80
CA ASP A 80 4.01 -7.80 3.18
C ASP A 80 5.52 -8.04 3.43
N GLU A 81 6.07 -9.14 2.89
CA GLU A 81 7.51 -9.42 2.96
C GLU A 81 8.36 -8.43 2.17
N ILE A 82 7.90 -7.99 0.99
CA ILE A 82 8.58 -6.98 0.17
C ILE A 82 8.66 -5.65 0.92
N VAL A 83 7.55 -5.20 1.52
CA VAL A 83 7.50 -3.98 2.33
C VAL A 83 8.49 -4.09 3.49
N PHE A 84 8.44 -5.18 4.26
CA PHE A 84 9.35 -5.41 5.38
C PHE A 84 10.82 -5.40 4.96
N LYS A 85 11.19 -6.13 3.91
CA LYS A 85 12.57 -6.16 3.38
C LYS A 85 13.01 -4.81 2.83
N GLY A 86 12.11 -4.06 2.20
CA GLY A 86 12.38 -2.71 1.71
C GLY A 86 12.73 -1.74 2.84
N GLU A 87 12.01 -1.83 3.96
CA GLU A 87 12.32 -1.03 5.16
C GLU A 87 13.67 -1.42 5.78
N GLN A 88 13.94 -2.72 5.94
CA GLN A 88 15.20 -3.20 6.54
C GLN A 88 16.45 -2.88 5.71
N SER A 89 16.32 -2.90 4.38
CA SER A 89 17.43 -2.60 3.47
C SER A 89 17.74 -1.10 3.36
N GLY A 90 16.93 -0.24 3.97
CA GLY A 90 17.10 1.21 3.89
C GLY A 90 16.94 1.75 2.46
N LEU A 91 16.14 1.06 1.63
CA LEU A 91 15.75 1.50 0.29
C LEU A 91 14.66 2.57 0.32
N GLY A 92 14.09 2.85 1.49
CA GLY A 92 13.22 4.00 1.70
C GLY A 92 14.00 5.33 1.56
N PRO A 93 13.30 6.43 1.26
CA PRO A 93 13.90 7.75 1.21
C PRO A 93 14.66 8.04 2.52
N LYS A 94 15.94 8.41 2.42
CA LYS A 94 16.78 8.69 3.58
C LYS A 94 16.73 10.16 3.94
N ILE A 95 16.33 10.48 5.17
CA ILE A 95 16.60 11.82 5.72
C ILE A 95 18.12 11.91 5.86
N SER A 96 18.74 12.91 5.24
CA SER A 96 20.19 13.07 5.35
C SER A 96 20.57 13.35 6.81
N SER A 97 21.75 12.88 7.23
CA SER A 97 22.25 13.13 8.59
C SER A 97 22.38 14.63 8.89
N GLU A 98 22.64 15.43 7.85
CA GLU A 98 22.71 16.90 7.89
C GLU A 98 21.33 17.51 8.14
N ASP A 99 20.28 17.00 7.50
CA ASP A 99 18.89 17.45 7.74
C ASP A 99 18.42 17.17 9.17
N ILE A 100 18.80 16.03 9.74
CA ILE A 100 18.50 15.65 11.13
C ILE A 100 19.24 16.59 12.12
N GLN A 101 20.51 16.88 11.87
CA GLN A 101 21.30 17.77 12.72
C GLN A 101 20.80 19.22 12.67
N ASN A 102 20.40 19.69 11.48
CA ASN A 102 19.83 21.02 11.30
C ASN A 102 18.47 21.15 12.00
N ALA A 103 17.61 20.12 11.97
CA ALA A 103 16.35 20.08 12.71
C ALA A 103 16.53 20.20 14.23
N ASN A 104 17.53 19.50 14.78
CA ASN A 104 17.81 19.50 16.22
C ASN A 104 18.39 20.85 16.71
N LYS A 105 19.07 21.62 15.84
CA LYS A 105 19.55 22.97 16.19
C LYS A 105 18.42 24.00 16.28
N VAL A 106 17.34 23.85 15.49
CA VAL A 106 16.22 24.82 15.51
C VAL A 106 15.31 24.65 16.72
N GLY A 107 15.32 23.49 17.38
CA GLY A 107 14.48 23.19 18.54
C GLY A 107 15.07 23.52 19.91
N ASN A 108 16.27 24.11 19.97
CA ASN A 108 17.02 24.37 21.21
C ASN A 108 17.30 25.88 21.47
N LEU A 109 16.50 26.76 20.87
CA LEU A 109 16.48 28.22 21.05
C LEU A 109 15.05 28.67 21.38
#